data_AF-A0A2D4KXC5-F1
#
_entry.id   AF-A0A2D4KXC5-F1
#
_cell.length_a   1.000
_cell.length_b   1.000
_cell.length_c   1.000
_cell.angle_alpha   90.00
_cell.angle_beta   90.00
_cell.angle_gamma   90.00
#
_symmetry.space_group_name_H-M   'P 1'
#
loop_
_entity.id
_entity.type
_entity.pdbx_description
1 polymer ?
#
loop_
_entity_poly.entity_id
_entity_poly.type
_entity_poly.pdbx_seq_one_letter_code
_entity_poly.pdbx_strand_id
1 'polypeptide(L)'
;MAQKDADKYLYVDRNVINNPLAQADWAAKKLVWVPSEKNGFEPASLKEEVGDEAIVELAENGKKVRINKDDIQKMNPPKFSKVEDMAELTCLNEASVLHNLKERYYSGLIYTYSGLFCVVINPYKNLP
;
A
#
# COMPACT_ATOMS: atom_id res chain seq x y z
N MET A 1 -20.84 -13.98 20.21
CA MET A 1 -20.36 -14.31 18.85
C MET A 1 -20.54 -13.14 17.89
N ALA A 2 -21.72 -12.50 17.82
CA ALA A 2 -21.98 -11.35 16.93
C ALA A 2 -21.03 -10.13 17.10
N GLN A 3 -20.65 -9.74 18.33
CA GLN A 3 -19.75 -8.60 18.57
C GLN A 3 -18.37 -8.80 17.91
N LYS A 4 -17.81 -10.02 17.98
CA LYS A 4 -16.50 -10.35 17.36
C LYS A 4 -16.52 -10.25 15.84
N ASP A 5 -17.67 -10.47 15.21
CA ASP A 5 -17.82 -10.38 13.75
C ASP A 5 -17.97 -8.93 13.26
N ALA A 6 -18.46 -8.02 14.12
CA ALA A 6 -18.53 -6.59 13.82
C ALA A 6 -17.15 -5.91 13.96
N ASP A 7 -16.35 -6.34 14.94
CA ASP A 7 -15.04 -5.75 15.24
C ASP A 7 -14.08 -5.76 14.02
N LYS A 8 -14.21 -6.72 13.11
CA LYS A 8 -13.37 -6.79 11.89
C LYS A 8 -13.56 -5.62 10.90
N TYR A 9 -14.68 -4.88 11.02
CA TYR A 9 -14.98 -3.72 10.17
C TYR A 9 -14.46 -2.40 10.74
N LEU A 10 -13.95 -2.41 11.97
CA LEU A 10 -13.39 -1.25 12.65
C LEU A 10 -11.91 -1.44 13.01
N TYR A 11 -11.51 -2.67 13.34
CA TYR A 11 -10.17 -2.97 13.82
C TYR A 11 -9.37 -3.80 12.84
N VAL A 12 -8.09 -3.45 12.71
CA VAL A 12 -7.12 -4.18 11.90
C VAL A 12 -6.62 -5.39 12.68
N ASP A 13 -6.60 -6.57 12.04
CA ASP A 13 -5.94 -7.74 12.61
C ASP A 13 -4.40 -7.61 12.52
N ARG A 14 -3.80 -7.10 13.60
CA ARG A 14 -2.35 -6.85 13.69
C ARG A 14 -1.51 -8.12 13.74
N ASN A 15 -2.10 -9.29 14.02
CA ASN A 15 -1.36 -10.56 14.00
C ASN A 15 -0.94 -10.94 12.57
N VAL A 16 -1.68 -10.46 11.56
CA VAL A 16 -1.39 -10.72 10.15
C VAL A 16 -0.30 -9.80 9.60
N ILE A 17 -0.15 -8.59 10.16
CA ILE A 17 0.77 -7.55 9.66
C ILE A 17 2.22 -7.82 10.06
N ASN A 18 2.44 -8.43 11.22
CA ASN A 18 3.78 -8.68 11.76
C ASN A 18 4.38 -10.00 11.24
N ASN A 19 4.47 -10.17 9.92
CA ASN A 19 5.11 -11.32 9.30
C ASN A 19 6.58 -11.03 8.95
N PRO A 20 7.56 -11.71 9.57
CA PRO A 20 8.98 -11.52 9.27
C PRO A 20 9.36 -11.78 7.80
N LEU A 21 8.63 -12.67 7.12
CA LEU A 21 8.89 -13.00 5.72
C LEU A 21 8.61 -11.79 4.80
N ALA A 22 7.51 -11.07 5.05
CA ALA A 22 7.16 -9.90 4.26
C ALA A 22 8.21 -8.79 4.41
N GLN A 23 8.72 -8.60 5.64
CA GLN A 23 9.76 -7.61 5.91
C GLN A 23 11.09 -7.95 5.22
N ALA A 24 11.47 -9.24 5.21
CA ALA A 24 12.67 -9.71 4.50
C ALA A 24 12.53 -9.52 2.99
N ASP A 25 11.37 -9.87 2.43
CA ASP A 25 11.08 -9.72 1.00
C ASP A 25 11.11 -8.27 0.53
N TRP A 26 10.53 -7.34 1.32
CA TRP A 26 10.56 -5.91 1.02
C TRP A 26 12.00 -5.38 0.98
N ALA A 27 12.82 -5.76 1.96
CA ALA A 27 14.22 -5.33 2.02
C ALA A 27 15.05 -5.91 0.87
N ALA A 28 14.84 -7.19 0.53
CA ALA A 28 15.60 -7.87 -0.52
C ALA A 28 15.28 -7.35 -1.92
N LYS A 29 14.03 -6.97 -2.19
CA LYS A 29 13.55 -6.65 -3.55
C LYS A 29 13.60 -5.17 -3.91
N LYS A 30 14.04 -4.28 -2.99
CA LYS A 30 14.05 -2.81 -3.21
C LYS A 30 12.73 -2.33 -3.83
N LEU A 31 11.61 -2.64 -3.17
CA LEU A 31 10.29 -2.40 -3.72
C LEU A 31 10.00 -0.90 -3.82
N VAL A 32 9.38 -0.53 -4.94
CA VAL A 32 8.96 0.82 -5.30
C VAL A 32 7.56 0.77 -5.92
N TRP A 33 6.90 1.92 -5.99
CA TRP A 33 5.68 2.12 -6.73
C TRP A 33 5.98 2.75 -8.08
N VAL A 34 5.30 2.27 -9.12
CA VAL A 34 5.37 2.85 -10.48
C VAL A 34 3.97 3.11 -11.03
N PRO A 35 3.80 4.06 -11.96
CA PRO A 35 2.50 4.36 -12.55
C PRO A 35 1.90 3.15 -13.28
N SER A 36 0.58 3.01 -13.18
CA SER A 36 -0.18 1.93 -13.80
C SER A 36 -1.50 2.46 -14.35
N GLU A 37 -1.76 2.24 -15.65
CA GLU A 37 -3.01 2.69 -16.28
C GLU A 37 -4.26 2.06 -15.64
N LYS A 38 -4.13 0.83 -15.12
CA LYS A 38 -5.24 0.06 -14.55
C LYS A 38 -5.42 0.31 -13.04
N ASN A 39 -4.31 0.40 -12.32
CA ASN A 39 -4.32 0.42 -10.86
C ASN A 39 -4.00 1.80 -10.26
N GLY A 40 -3.70 2.81 -11.08
CA GLY A 40 -3.09 4.07 -10.67
C GLY A 40 -1.59 3.88 -10.40
N PHE A 41 -1.27 3.02 -9.43
CA PHE A 41 0.09 2.59 -9.13
C PHE A 41 0.17 1.08 -8.91
N GLU A 42 1.31 0.49 -9.24
CA GLU A 42 1.57 -0.92 -9.01
C GLU A 42 2.97 -1.16 -8.41
N PRO A 43 3.15 -2.24 -7.63
CA PRO A 43 4.42 -2.54 -6.99
C PRO A 43 5.44 -3.08 -8.00
N ALA A 44 6.69 -2.60 -7.92
CA ALA A 44 7.80 -3.06 -8.75
C ALA A 44 9.10 -3.16 -7.95
N SER A 45 10.05 -3.97 -8.44
CA SER A 45 11.38 -4.14 -7.87
C SER A 45 12.40 -3.37 -8.71
N LEU A 46 13.11 -2.41 -8.10
CA LEU A 46 14.17 -1.65 -8.77
C LEU A 46 15.38 -2.56 -9.06
N LYS A 47 15.78 -2.66 -10.34
CA LYS A 47 16.90 -3.51 -10.76
C LYS A 47 18.15 -2.72 -11.09
N GLU A 48 18.00 -1.71 -11.92
CA GLU A 48 19.13 -0.94 -12.43
C GLU A 48 18.72 0.51 -12.62
N GLU A 49 19.67 1.41 -12.38
CA GLU A 49 19.52 2.84 -12.62
C GLU A 49 20.47 3.25 -13.75
N VAL A 50 19.93 3.83 -14.83
CA VAL A 50 20.67 4.16 -16.04
C VAL A 50 20.40 5.62 -16.40
N GLY A 51 21.31 6.52 -16.02
CA GLY A 51 21.13 7.97 -16.20
C GLY A 51 19.91 8.47 -15.43
N ASP A 52 18.96 9.09 -16.14
CA ASP A 52 17.70 9.63 -15.60
C ASP A 52 16.55 8.61 -15.60
N GLU A 53 16.79 7.40 -16.11
CA GLU A 53 15.81 6.32 -16.13
C GLU A 53 16.24 5.18 -15.21
N ALA A 54 15.30 4.30 -14.89
CA ALA A 54 15.56 3.06 -14.17
C ALA A 54 14.81 1.89 -14.81
N ILE A 55 15.42 0.71 -14.72
CA ILE A 55 14.81 -0.57 -15.09
C ILE A 55 14.19 -1.16 -13.82
N VAL A 56 12.88 -1.34 -13.86
CA VAL A 56 12.10 -1.95 -12.78
C VAL A 56 11.47 -3.25 -13.29
N GLU A 57 11.26 -4.21 -12.39
CA GLU A 57 10.53 -5.44 -12.66
C GLU A 57 9.19 -5.39 -11.93
N LEU A 58 8.08 -5.42 -12.68
CA LEU A 58 6.73 -5.37 -12.11
C LEU A 58 6.45 -6.62 -11.27
N ALA A 59 5.91 -6.45 -10.07
CA ALA A 59 5.68 -7.57 -9.17
C ALA A 59 4.49 -8.46 -9.59
N GLU A 60 3.54 -7.94 -10.38
CA GLU A 60 2.36 -8.69 -10.84
C GLU A 60 2.72 -9.76 -11.89
N ASN A 61 3.59 -9.41 -12.85
CA ASN A 61 3.84 -10.25 -14.03
C ASN A 61 5.33 -10.49 -14.34
N GLY A 62 6.26 -9.96 -13.52
CA GLY A 62 7.71 -10.09 -13.74
C GLY A 62 8.24 -9.35 -14.97
N LYS A 63 7.43 -8.52 -15.63
CA LYS A 63 7.84 -7.77 -16.81
C LYS A 63 8.82 -6.68 -16.40
N LYS A 64 9.93 -6.58 -17.13
CA LYS A 64 10.88 -5.47 -17.00
C LYS A 64 10.43 -4.29 -17.85
N VAL A 65 10.36 -3.11 -17.25
CA VAL A 65 10.01 -1.86 -17.91
C VAL A 65 11.00 -0.77 -17.55
N ARG A 66 11.15 0.19 -18.44
CA ARG A 66 12.00 1.37 -18.24
C ARG A 66 11.09 2.55 -17.87
N ILE A 67 11.38 3.20 -16.76
CA ILE A 67 10.57 4.28 -16.17
C ILE A 67 11.54 5.42 -15.80
N ASN A 68 11.08 6.67 -15.93
CA ASN A 68 11.85 7.82 -15.45
C ASN A 68 11.99 7.74 -13.92
N LYS A 69 13.16 8.06 -13.37
CA LYS A 69 13.37 8.02 -11.91
C LYS A 69 12.41 8.92 -11.14
N ASP A 70 11.95 10.02 -11.72
CA ASP A 70 11.02 10.96 -11.09
C ASP A 70 9.60 10.38 -10.96
N ASP A 71 9.24 9.40 -11.78
CA ASP A 71 7.95 8.70 -11.72
C ASP A 71 7.95 7.56 -10.68
N ILE A 72 9.12 7.22 -10.12
CA ILE A 72 9.27 6.13 -9.15
C ILE A 72 9.02 6.67 -7.74
N GLN A 73 8.03 6.10 -7.04
CA GLN A 73 7.73 6.48 -5.66
C GLN A 73 8.21 5.42 -4.66
N LYS A 74 8.76 5.86 -3.53
CA LYS A 74 9.24 4.96 -2.47
C LYS A 74 8.08 4.15 -1.87
N MET A 75 8.29 2.86 -1.66
CA MET A 75 7.31 1.99 -0.99
C MET A 75 7.57 1.93 0.51
N ASN A 76 6.50 2.10 1.31
CA ASN A 76 6.57 1.89 2.75
C ASN A 76 6.80 0.41 3.10
N PRO A 77 7.51 0.11 4.20
CA PRO A 77 7.64 -1.26 4.69
C PRO A 77 6.28 -1.92 5.01
N PRO A 78 6.17 -3.27 4.93
CA PRO A 78 4.92 -3.99 5.16
C PRO A 78 4.25 -3.75 6.52
N LYS A 79 5.04 -3.35 7.54
CA LYS A 79 4.51 -2.96 8.85
C LYS A 79 3.52 -1.78 8.81
N PHE A 80 3.52 -1.02 7.71
CA PHE A 80 2.59 0.09 7.45
C PHE A 80 1.38 -0.32 6.60
N SER A 81 1.10 -1.62 6.45
CA SER A 81 -0.13 -2.06 5.82
C SER A 81 -1.34 -1.68 6.70
N LYS A 82 -2.37 -1.12 6.07
CA LYS A 82 -3.64 -0.72 6.70
C LYS A 82 -3.51 0.23 7.90
N VAL A 83 -2.58 1.19 7.87
CA VAL A 83 -2.44 2.19 8.94
C VAL A 83 -3.74 2.95 9.19
N GLU A 84 -4.02 3.23 10.46
CA GLU A 84 -5.23 3.95 10.89
C GLU A 84 -5.13 5.44 10.59
N ASP A 85 -3.93 6.01 10.72
CA ASP A 85 -3.59 7.39 10.32
C ASP A 85 -2.48 7.39 9.27
N MET A 86 -2.78 7.93 8.09
CA MET A 86 -1.82 8.05 6.99
C MET A 86 -0.67 9.02 7.29
N ALA A 87 -0.81 9.90 8.30
CA ALA A 87 0.29 10.74 8.76
C ALA A 87 1.44 9.91 9.39
N GLU A 88 1.21 8.66 9.77
CA GLU A 88 2.23 7.76 10.31
C GLU A 88 3.11 7.11 9.23
N LEU A 89 2.75 7.21 7.95
CA LEU A 89 3.53 6.65 6.85
C LEU A 89 4.91 7.32 6.78
N THR A 90 5.97 6.52 6.62
CA THR A 90 7.33 7.05 6.46
C THR A 90 7.52 7.76 5.11
N CYS A 91 6.97 7.17 4.06
CA CYS A 91 6.96 7.73 2.71
C CYS A 91 5.52 8.20 2.40
N LEU A 92 5.26 9.49 2.57
CA LEU A 92 3.98 10.08 2.23
C LEU A 92 3.97 10.49 0.74
N ASN A 93 3.42 9.61 -0.09
CA ASN A 93 3.28 9.82 -1.53
C ASN A 93 1.91 9.33 -2.01
N GLU A 94 1.53 9.73 -3.23
CA GLU A 94 0.22 9.43 -3.80
C GLU A 94 -0.05 7.92 -3.86
N ALA A 95 0.97 7.14 -4.27
CA ALA A 95 0.86 5.69 -4.35
C ALA A 95 0.60 5.04 -2.98
N SER A 96 1.27 5.51 -1.93
CA SER A 96 1.12 4.96 -0.57
C SER A 96 -0.23 5.30 0.04
N VAL A 97 -0.73 6.53 -0.19
CA VAL A 97 -2.07 6.95 0.24
C VAL A 97 -3.13 6.11 -0.46
N LEU A 98 -3.04 5.99 -1.79
CA LEU A 98 -3.96 5.17 -2.59
C LEU A 98 -3.94 3.70 -2.13
N HIS A 99 -2.75 3.15 -1.93
CA HIS A 99 -2.59 1.76 -1.49
C HIS A 99 -3.22 1.52 -0.12
N ASN A 100 -2.94 2.37 0.87
CA ASN A 100 -3.51 2.21 2.21
C ASN A 100 -5.04 2.27 2.19
N LEU A 101 -5.61 3.26 1.49
CA LEU A 101 -7.05 3.40 1.33
C LEU A 101 -7.67 2.19 0.63
N LYS A 102 -7.03 1.68 -0.43
CA LYS A 102 -7.46 0.50 -1.18
C LYS A 102 -7.47 -0.75 -0.30
N GLU A 103 -6.39 -1.03 0.43
CA GLU A 103 -6.30 -2.21 1.31
C GLU A 103 -7.32 -2.16 2.45
N ARG A 104 -7.49 -0.99 3.07
CA ARG A 104 -8.48 -0.77 4.14
C ARG A 104 -9.89 -0.96 3.62
N TYR A 105 -10.23 -0.35 2.48
CA TYR A 105 -11.53 -0.48 1.84
C TYR A 105 -11.90 -1.93 1.53
N TYR A 106 -11.00 -2.70 0.90
CA TYR A 106 -11.24 -4.12 0.62
C TYR A 106 -11.30 -4.98 1.88
N SER A 107 -10.72 -4.51 2.99
CA SER A 107 -10.85 -5.15 4.31
C SER A 107 -12.13 -4.73 5.05
N GLY A 108 -12.96 -3.85 4.49
CA GLY A 108 -14.16 -3.33 5.13
C GLY A 108 -13.92 -2.17 6.11
N LEU A 109 -12.70 -1.65 6.18
CA LEU A 109 -12.31 -0.51 7.02
C LEU A 109 -12.47 0.78 6.20
N ILE A 110 -13.61 1.45 6.34
CA ILE A 110 -13.92 2.62 5.49
C ILE A 110 -13.45 3.96 6.04
N TYR A 111 -13.09 4.02 7.32
CA TYR A 111 -12.58 5.22 7.99
C TYR A 111 -11.06 5.16 8.09
N THR A 112 -10.38 6.22 7.65
CA THR A 112 -8.92 6.34 7.75
C THR A 112 -8.56 7.79 8.04
N TYR A 113 -7.78 8.03 9.08
CA TYR A 113 -7.28 9.37 9.40
C TYR A 113 -6.18 9.81 8.42
N SER A 114 -6.11 11.12 8.22
CA SER A 114 -5.07 11.80 7.44
C SER A 114 -4.56 13.00 8.25
N GLY A 115 -4.01 12.71 9.43
CA GLY A 115 -3.65 13.71 10.44
C GLY A 115 -4.89 14.35 11.06
N LEU A 116 -5.16 15.61 10.69
CA LEU A 116 -6.26 16.38 11.28
C LEU A 116 -7.64 16.06 10.71
N PHE A 117 -7.69 15.42 9.54
CA PHE A 117 -8.93 15.10 8.84
C PHE A 117 -9.15 13.58 8.77
N CYS A 118 -10.37 13.16 8.42
CA CYS A 118 -10.72 11.76 8.22
C CYS A 118 -11.25 11.55 6.81
N VAL A 119 -10.70 10.56 6.12
CA VAL A 119 -11.14 10.09 4.81
C VAL A 119 -12.11 8.94 5.01
N VAL A 120 -13.29 9.04 4.38
CA VAL A 120 -14.34 8.01 4.44
C VAL A 120 -14.71 7.58 3.03
N ILE A 121 -14.56 6.29 2.74
CA ILE A 121 -14.91 5.73 1.43
C ILE A 121 -16.28 5.05 1.53
N ASN A 122 -17.20 5.39 0.61
CA ASN A 122 -18.54 4.81 0.60
C ASN A 122 -18.47 3.28 0.43
N PRO A 123 -18.98 2.48 1.40
CA PRO A 123 -18.93 1.02 1.32
C PRO A 123 -19.86 0.42 0.27
N TYR A 124 -20.88 1.15 -0.19
CA TYR A 124 -21.98 0.65 -1.03
C TYR A 124 -22.64 -0.65 -0.52
N LYS A 125 -22.52 -0.91 0.79
CA LYS A 125 -23.11 -2.04 1.50
C LYS A 125 -23.35 -1.64 2.95
N ASN A 126 -24.33 -2.27 3.59
CA ASN A 126 -24.53 -2.13 5.03
C ASN A 126 -23.39 -2.87 5.75
N LEU A 127 -22.64 -2.14 6.58
CA LEU A 127 -21.72 -2.72 7.54
C LEU A 127 -22.49 -2.92 8.86
N PRO A 128 -22.24 -4.04 9.59
CA PRO A 128 -22.92 -4.34 10.85
C PRO A 128 -22.52 -3.40 11.99
#